data_AF-A0A3D2U1Q3-F1
#
_entry.id   AF-A0A3D2U1Q3-F1
#
_cell.length_a   1.000
_cell.length_b   1.000
_cell.length_c   1.000
_cell.angle_alpha   90.00
_cell.angle_beta   90.00
_cell.angle_gamma   90.00
#
_symmetry.space_group_name_H-M   'P 1'
#
loop_
_entity.id
_entity.type
_entity.pdbx_description
1 polymer ?
#
loop_
_entity_poly.entity_id
_entity_poly.type
_entity_poly.pdbx_seq_one_letter_code
_entity_poly.pdbx_strand_id
1 'polypeptide(L)'
;MTQSDTSPKMQAPITGSASDLLTGNEPERRGGWRETIESFAIAFILAFVFKTFEAEAFVIPTGSMAPTLYGRHKDIDCEACGHNYAVGASEELQNDWYEPTSRITSSYCPNCRNENDIKDLPVFKGDRILVNKFPFEFGQPKRWDVTVFKFPEQPNVNYIKRMVGLPNETIVIRQGNLYVVNPDGGRHILRKADPLKQDTLQLPVFDNDHPETRLHALGWPSRWAAVDKDSDDPHAVAGWIESKTGAKTGWKVSDDSRSFSLATSDQLKWLRYRHFVPTPERWKDNEPLDFRPRPQLITDFCGYNTYEGGHMPGRDQDCYWVGDLTFGCEITVGEVQATGRLLLELVEGRRRFRADFDLAAGTVRVTSKIDLNRTEDEDEELGRSEGIQLKNGRHTLRFANVDDRLCIWIDGQLIDLGPRASYRQDPTDFPGPGYGDLSPVGIAARGAQVTVSHLAIFRDIYYRSEMVRDPNTRAENPTPRAESSDETGLIDALSNPGSWHELYSSSASEAVFELGPDEFLMLGDNSPKSKDGRLWGNARGAARRHAVPRSALVGKAFYIYWPHGQPFLNNGHGYPDDKDSLMRRLPIFNRWFYHATIENDQPTISDYPQFRVPFYPQFRRMKRIR
;
A
#
# COMPACT_ATOMS: atom_id res chain seq x y z
N MET A 1 -32.78 -79.66 32.66
CA MET A 1 -33.76 -79.98 31.60
C MET A 1 -33.19 -79.44 30.30
N THR A 2 -32.30 -80.23 29.68
CA THR A 2 -32.58 -81.09 28.49
C THR A 2 -32.64 -80.25 27.22
N GLN A 3 -31.51 -80.13 26.51
CA GLN A 3 -31.12 -80.94 25.32
C GLN A 3 -31.69 -80.32 24.03
N SER A 4 -31.00 -80.17 22.90
CA SER A 4 -29.84 -80.89 22.36
C SER A 4 -29.27 -80.17 21.13
N ASP A 5 -27.94 -80.21 20.98
CA ASP A 5 -27.12 -80.51 19.79
C ASP A 5 -27.38 -79.78 18.45
N THR A 6 -26.39 -79.25 17.73
CA THR A 6 -25.12 -79.88 17.33
C THR A 6 -24.01 -78.87 16.97
N SER A 7 -22.78 -79.14 17.39
CA SER A 7 -21.52 -78.64 16.78
C SER A 7 -20.93 -79.71 15.83
N PRO A 8 -19.67 -79.61 15.35
CA PRO A 8 -19.17 -78.87 14.18
C PRO A 8 -18.47 -79.83 13.16
N LYS A 9 -17.95 -79.35 12.03
CA LYS A 9 -16.82 -80.02 11.34
C LYS A 9 -16.07 -79.12 10.34
N MET A 10 -14.75 -79.06 10.55
CA MET A 10 -13.69 -78.55 9.66
C MET A 10 -13.67 -79.28 8.32
N GLN A 11 -13.24 -78.57 7.26
CA GLN A 11 -12.11 -78.96 6.38
C GLN A 11 -11.81 -77.85 5.34
N ALA A 12 -10.57 -77.36 5.33
CA ALA A 12 -9.93 -76.73 4.16
C ALA A 12 -9.46 -77.84 3.18
N PRO A 13 -8.91 -77.60 1.96
CA PRO A 13 -8.56 -76.34 1.29
C PRO A 13 -9.00 -76.28 -0.21
N ILE A 14 -9.07 -75.10 -0.86
CA ILE A 14 -9.00 -75.04 -2.33
C ILE A 14 -8.17 -73.84 -2.79
N THR A 15 -7.09 -74.19 -3.49
CA THR A 15 -6.23 -73.39 -4.36
C THR A 15 -7.00 -72.83 -5.56
N GLY A 16 -6.96 -71.51 -5.77
CA GLY A 16 -7.49 -70.82 -6.96
C GLY A 16 -6.47 -69.82 -7.48
N SER A 17 -6.12 -69.98 -8.76
CA SER A 17 -5.00 -69.43 -9.52
C SER A 17 -5.10 -67.92 -9.84
N ALA A 18 -3.96 -67.28 -10.11
CA ALA A 18 -3.82 -65.91 -10.63
C ALA A 18 -4.53 -65.63 -11.99
N SER A 19 -5.26 -66.62 -12.53
CA SER A 19 -6.11 -66.51 -13.71
C SER A 19 -7.46 -65.82 -13.46
N ASP A 20 -7.90 -65.70 -12.20
CA ASP A 20 -9.21 -65.10 -11.86
C ASP A 20 -9.18 -63.54 -11.87
N LEU A 21 -8.00 -62.94 -12.03
CA LEU A 21 -7.83 -61.48 -12.16
C LEU A 21 -8.03 -60.95 -13.58
N LEU A 22 -8.22 -61.81 -14.59
CA LEU A 22 -8.20 -61.41 -16.01
C LEU A 22 -9.46 -61.75 -16.81
N THR A 23 -10.55 -62.17 -16.18
CA THR A 23 -11.84 -62.34 -16.89
C THR A 23 -12.94 -61.55 -16.22
N GLY A 24 -13.40 -60.52 -16.94
CA GLY A 24 -14.38 -59.57 -16.47
C GLY A 24 -15.74 -60.21 -16.17
N ASN A 25 -16.30 -59.79 -15.03
CA ASN A 25 -17.73 -59.55 -14.87
C ASN A 25 -17.90 -58.57 -13.72
N GLU A 26 -18.03 -57.28 -14.05
CA GLU A 26 -18.52 -56.28 -13.10
C GLU A 26 -20.00 -56.60 -12.76
N PRO A 27 -20.41 -56.56 -11.48
CA PRO A 27 -21.83 -56.49 -11.15
C PRO A 27 -22.35 -55.09 -11.52
N GLU A 28 -23.47 -55.02 -12.23
CA GLU A 28 -24.15 -53.78 -12.65
C GLU A 28 -24.25 -52.75 -11.50
N ARG A 29 -23.43 -51.71 -11.59
CA ARG A 29 -23.59 -50.49 -10.77
C ARG A 29 -24.76 -49.67 -11.28
N ARG A 30 -25.96 -49.92 -10.78
CA ARG A 30 -27.04 -48.91 -10.75
C ARG A 30 -26.71 -47.82 -9.71
N GLY A 31 -25.71 -46.98 -9.99
CA GLY A 31 -25.22 -45.96 -9.04
C GLY A 31 -24.80 -44.60 -9.62
N GLY A 32 -24.40 -44.51 -10.90
CA GLY A 32 -23.76 -43.29 -11.42
C GLY A 32 -24.62 -42.02 -11.40
N TRP A 33 -25.91 -42.12 -11.73
CA TRP A 33 -26.78 -40.93 -11.78
C TRP A 33 -27.21 -40.47 -10.38
N ARG A 34 -27.42 -41.40 -9.44
CA ARG A 34 -27.83 -41.06 -8.06
C ARG A 34 -26.68 -40.43 -7.28
N GLU A 35 -25.47 -40.97 -7.38
CA GLU A 35 -24.26 -40.39 -6.77
C GLU A 35 -23.94 -39.01 -7.36
N THR A 36 -24.17 -38.82 -8.66
CA THR A 36 -24.02 -37.52 -9.32
C THR A 36 -25.04 -36.51 -8.79
N ILE A 37 -26.34 -36.87 -8.73
CA ILE A 37 -27.39 -36.02 -8.15
C ILE A 37 -27.09 -35.69 -6.68
N GLU A 38 -26.69 -36.69 -5.89
CA GLU A 38 -26.37 -36.52 -4.47
C GLU A 38 -25.18 -35.59 -4.28
N SER A 39 -24.13 -35.73 -5.10
CA SER A 39 -22.98 -34.83 -5.10
C SER A 39 -23.39 -33.39 -5.47
N PHE A 40 -24.25 -33.21 -6.47
CA PHE A 40 -24.78 -31.88 -6.83
C PHE A 40 -25.69 -31.29 -5.75
N ALA A 41 -26.53 -32.11 -5.10
CA ALA A 41 -27.40 -31.69 -4.02
C ALA A 41 -26.58 -31.29 -2.78
N ILE A 42 -25.58 -32.08 -2.40
CA ILE A 42 -24.65 -31.76 -1.32
C ILE A 42 -23.88 -30.49 -1.67
N ALA A 43 -23.35 -30.35 -2.89
CA ALA A 43 -22.67 -29.13 -3.32
C ALA A 43 -23.60 -27.91 -3.30
N PHE A 44 -24.86 -28.05 -3.70
CA PHE A 44 -25.86 -26.97 -3.67
C PHE A 44 -26.23 -26.59 -2.24
N ILE A 45 -26.47 -27.57 -1.36
CA ILE A 45 -26.76 -27.34 0.06
C ILE A 45 -25.56 -26.70 0.75
N LEU A 46 -24.34 -27.21 0.53
CA LEU A 46 -23.11 -26.62 1.06
C LEU A 46 -22.92 -25.21 0.52
N ALA A 47 -23.11 -24.97 -0.78
CA ALA A 47 -23.03 -23.63 -1.35
C ALA A 47 -24.11 -22.70 -0.76
N PHE A 48 -25.31 -23.21 -0.51
CA PHE A 48 -26.39 -22.43 0.09
C PHE A 48 -26.11 -22.13 1.56
N VAL A 49 -25.66 -23.10 2.35
CA VAL A 49 -25.29 -22.93 3.77
C VAL A 49 -24.10 -21.99 3.88
N PHE A 50 -23.05 -22.20 3.08
CA PHE A 50 -21.87 -21.35 3.02
C PHE A 50 -22.23 -19.91 2.64
N LYS A 51 -23.10 -19.71 1.64
CA LYS A 51 -23.56 -18.38 1.20
C LYS A 51 -24.52 -17.71 2.18
N THR A 52 -25.36 -18.49 2.85
CA THR A 52 -26.38 -17.97 3.77
C THR A 52 -25.75 -17.59 5.11
N PHE A 53 -24.80 -18.38 5.59
CA PHE A 53 -24.30 -18.27 6.97
C PHE A 53 -22.82 -17.92 7.09
N GLU A 54 -21.93 -18.42 6.21
CA GLU A 54 -20.47 -18.29 6.47
C GLU A 54 -19.80 -17.12 5.74
N ALA A 55 -19.94 -17.05 4.42
CA ALA A 55 -19.22 -16.06 3.62
C ALA A 55 -20.04 -15.51 2.45
N GLU A 56 -19.95 -14.20 2.26
CA GLU A 56 -20.55 -13.50 1.12
C GLU A 56 -19.46 -12.94 0.20
N ALA A 57 -19.71 -13.07 -1.10
CA ALA A 57 -18.80 -12.64 -2.15
C ALA A 57 -19.20 -11.25 -2.65
N PHE A 58 -18.25 -10.31 -2.63
CA PHE A 58 -18.44 -8.96 -3.15
C PHE A 58 -17.44 -8.66 -4.27
N VAL A 59 -17.87 -7.81 -5.21
CA VAL A 59 -17.01 -7.17 -6.20
C VAL A 59 -16.78 -5.73 -5.73
N ILE A 60 -15.55 -5.24 -5.80
CA ILE A 60 -15.21 -3.87 -5.41
C ILE A 60 -15.26 -2.99 -6.67
N PRO A 61 -16.27 -2.10 -6.81
CA PRO A 61 -16.41 -1.30 -8.02
C PRO A 61 -15.53 -0.04 -8.00
N THR A 62 -15.20 0.50 -6.82
CA THR A 62 -14.53 1.80 -6.66
C THR A 62 -13.19 1.72 -5.96
N GLY A 63 -12.29 2.65 -6.28
CA GLY A 63 -10.93 2.74 -5.75
C GLY A 63 -10.77 3.28 -4.33
N SER A 64 -11.84 3.41 -3.56
CA SER A 64 -11.82 4.08 -2.24
C SER A 64 -10.97 3.38 -1.17
N MET A 65 -10.66 2.10 -1.37
CA MET A 65 -9.78 1.31 -0.52
C MET A 65 -8.42 1.05 -1.18
N ALA A 66 -8.12 1.70 -2.30
CA ALA A 66 -6.84 1.49 -2.97
C ALA A 66 -5.69 2.06 -2.11
N PRO A 67 -4.51 1.43 -2.12
CA PRO A 67 -4.17 0.19 -2.82
C PRO A 67 -4.36 -1.08 -1.98
N THR A 68 -5.12 -1.04 -0.88
CA THR A 68 -5.51 -2.24 -0.14
C THR A 68 -6.46 -3.12 -0.94
N LEU A 69 -7.48 -2.51 -1.56
CA LEU A 69 -8.40 -3.14 -2.51
C LEU A 69 -8.55 -2.24 -3.73
N TYR A 70 -8.34 -2.82 -4.91
CA TYR A 70 -8.55 -2.12 -6.16
C TYR A 70 -10.03 -2.17 -6.54
N GLY A 71 -10.57 -1.01 -6.88
CA GLY A 71 -11.82 -0.89 -7.61
C GLY A 71 -11.61 -1.18 -9.08
N ARG A 72 -12.45 -0.64 -9.95
CA ARG A 72 -12.14 -0.62 -11.39
C ARG A 72 -10.80 0.07 -11.61
N HIS A 73 -9.91 -0.55 -12.37
CA HIS A 73 -8.53 -0.08 -12.57
C HIS A 73 -7.94 -0.51 -13.91
N LYS A 74 -6.81 0.10 -14.28
CA LYS A 74 -5.90 -0.37 -15.34
C LYS A 74 -4.55 -0.69 -14.70
N ASP A 75 -3.91 -1.78 -15.14
CA ASP A 75 -2.53 -2.12 -14.73
C ASP A 75 -1.55 -1.63 -15.79
N ILE A 76 -0.47 -0.99 -15.36
CA ILE A 76 0.45 -0.25 -16.23
C ILE A 76 1.88 -0.63 -15.86
N ASP A 77 2.70 -0.89 -16.88
CA ASP A 77 4.16 -0.78 -16.73
C ASP A 77 4.56 0.58 -17.24
N CYS A 78 5.25 1.36 -16.42
CA CYS A 78 5.70 2.67 -16.84
C CYS A 78 6.62 2.56 -18.05
N GLU A 79 6.32 3.25 -19.14
CA GLU A 79 7.12 3.21 -20.38
C GLU A 79 8.54 3.76 -20.20
N ALA A 80 8.74 4.61 -19.18
CA ALA A 80 10.03 5.27 -18.93
C ALA A 80 10.95 4.49 -17.98
N CYS A 81 10.42 3.96 -16.87
CA CYS A 81 11.23 3.29 -15.83
C CYS A 81 10.87 1.81 -15.61
N GLY A 82 9.83 1.29 -16.26
CA GLY A 82 9.36 -0.08 -16.12
C GLY A 82 8.66 -0.40 -14.79
N HIS A 83 8.43 0.57 -13.91
CA HIS A 83 7.73 0.35 -12.64
C HIS A 83 6.28 -0.06 -12.89
N ASN A 84 5.84 -1.14 -12.25
CA ASN A 84 4.48 -1.64 -12.35
C ASN A 84 3.57 -0.96 -11.32
N TYR A 85 2.43 -0.45 -11.76
CA TYR A 85 1.43 0.17 -10.88
C TYR A 85 0.01 0.04 -11.44
N ALA A 86 -0.99 0.35 -10.61
CA ALA A 86 -2.39 0.36 -10.99
C ALA A 86 -2.98 1.76 -10.83
N VAL A 87 -3.90 2.14 -11.73
CA VAL A 87 -4.63 3.42 -11.69
C VAL A 87 -6.13 3.18 -11.67
N GLY A 88 -6.87 4.00 -10.92
CA GLY A 88 -8.33 3.91 -10.88
C GLY A 88 -8.98 4.21 -12.23
N ALA A 89 -9.93 3.37 -12.63
CA ALA A 89 -10.74 3.51 -13.85
C ALA A 89 -12.24 3.54 -13.54
N SER A 90 -12.58 3.94 -12.31
CA SER A 90 -13.98 4.04 -11.87
C SER A 90 -14.72 5.20 -12.56
N GLU A 91 -13.99 6.26 -12.93
CA GLU A 91 -14.52 7.46 -13.61
C GLU A 91 -14.76 7.27 -15.12
N GLU A 92 -14.46 6.10 -15.69
CA GLU A 92 -14.80 5.81 -17.09
C GLU A 92 -16.26 5.40 -17.30
N LEU A 93 -17.02 5.23 -16.22
CA LEU A 93 -18.41 4.79 -16.25
C LEU A 93 -19.33 5.84 -15.63
N GLN A 94 -20.48 6.05 -16.26
CA GLN A 94 -21.59 6.84 -15.72
C GLN A 94 -22.80 5.92 -15.48
N ASN A 95 -23.33 5.88 -14.25
CA ASN A 95 -24.47 5.02 -13.90
C ASN A 95 -24.27 3.53 -14.30
N ASP A 96 -23.04 3.03 -14.18
CA ASP A 96 -22.60 1.69 -14.62
C ASP A 96 -22.66 1.43 -16.14
N TRP A 97 -22.92 2.45 -16.95
CA TRP A 97 -22.78 2.40 -18.41
C TRP A 97 -21.44 2.98 -18.85
N TYR A 98 -20.90 2.40 -19.91
CA TYR A 98 -19.67 2.89 -20.51
C TYR A 98 -19.94 4.12 -21.36
N GLU A 99 -19.20 5.19 -21.06
CA GLU A 99 -19.27 6.44 -21.80
C GLU A 99 -17.95 6.70 -22.52
N PRO A 100 -17.90 6.55 -23.85
CA PRO A 100 -16.66 6.66 -24.62
C PRO A 100 -15.90 7.98 -24.50
N THR A 101 -16.61 9.07 -24.20
CA THR A 101 -16.04 10.41 -24.01
C THR A 101 -15.31 10.56 -22.68
N SER A 102 -15.47 9.63 -21.74
CA SER A 102 -14.93 9.72 -20.38
C SER A 102 -13.84 8.70 -20.12
N ARG A 103 -13.13 8.30 -21.16
CA ARG A 103 -11.93 7.47 -21.05
C ARG A 103 -10.85 8.18 -20.24
N ILE A 104 -10.12 7.41 -19.45
CA ILE A 104 -8.88 7.87 -18.83
C ILE A 104 -7.79 7.75 -19.87
N THR A 105 -7.15 8.86 -20.19
CA THR A 105 -6.21 8.98 -21.31
C THR A 105 -4.77 8.79 -20.88
N SER A 106 -4.36 9.38 -19.76
CA SER A 106 -2.99 9.26 -19.26
C SER A 106 -2.93 9.06 -17.76
N SER A 107 -1.80 8.53 -17.26
CA SER A 107 -1.53 8.38 -15.83
C SER A 107 -0.08 8.63 -15.47
N TYR A 108 0.17 9.04 -14.22
CA TYR A 108 1.50 9.37 -13.75
C TYR A 108 2.10 8.23 -12.92
N CYS A 109 3.32 7.83 -13.28
CA CYS A 109 4.03 6.78 -12.56
C CYS A 109 4.34 7.20 -11.11
N PRO A 110 4.02 6.39 -10.09
CA PRO A 110 4.30 6.75 -8.70
C PRO A 110 5.78 6.81 -8.35
N ASN A 111 6.63 6.14 -9.14
CA ASN A 111 8.06 6.16 -8.94
C ASN A 111 8.72 7.38 -9.60
N CYS A 112 8.62 7.48 -10.94
CA CYS A 112 9.40 8.42 -11.74
C CYS A 112 8.62 9.67 -12.23
N ARG A 113 7.30 9.72 -11.99
CA ARG A 113 6.36 10.76 -12.45
C ARG A 113 6.23 10.93 -13.98
N ASN A 114 6.76 10.02 -14.79
CA ASN A 114 6.47 10.00 -16.22
C ASN A 114 4.95 9.87 -16.45
N GLU A 115 4.44 10.63 -17.40
CA GLU A 115 3.07 10.51 -17.91
C GLU A 115 3.04 9.34 -18.92
N ASN A 116 2.14 8.38 -18.72
CA ASN A 116 2.01 7.20 -19.58
C ASN A 116 0.65 7.29 -20.29
N ASP A 117 0.64 7.06 -21.61
CA ASP A 117 -0.61 6.88 -22.36
C ASP A 117 -1.22 5.53 -22.01
N ILE A 118 -2.46 5.57 -21.53
CA ILE A 118 -3.18 4.40 -21.04
C ILE A 118 -4.59 4.33 -21.62
N LYS A 119 -4.90 5.16 -22.62
CA LYS A 119 -6.24 5.29 -23.17
C LYS A 119 -6.82 3.94 -23.56
N ASP A 120 -6.02 3.15 -24.27
CA ASP A 120 -6.43 1.88 -24.87
C ASP A 120 -6.11 0.65 -24.00
N LEU A 121 -5.58 0.87 -22.79
CA LEU A 121 -5.33 -0.23 -21.84
C LEU A 121 -6.62 -0.86 -21.32
N PRO A 122 -6.61 -2.18 -21.05
CA PRO A 122 -7.78 -2.91 -20.57
C PRO A 122 -8.23 -2.40 -19.20
N VAL A 123 -9.56 -2.23 -19.05
CA VAL A 123 -10.18 -1.84 -17.78
C VAL A 123 -10.68 -3.07 -17.05
N PHE A 124 -10.22 -3.18 -15.83
CA PHE A 124 -10.59 -4.22 -14.91
C PHE A 124 -11.80 -3.83 -14.06
N LYS A 125 -12.62 -4.83 -13.67
CA LYS A 125 -13.84 -4.62 -12.87
C LYS A 125 -13.58 -4.39 -11.36
N GLY A 126 -12.33 -4.56 -10.92
CA GLY A 126 -11.91 -4.51 -9.52
C GLY A 126 -11.90 -5.85 -8.80
N ASP A 127 -11.38 -5.81 -7.58
CA ASP A 127 -11.12 -6.97 -6.76
C ASP A 127 -12.40 -7.70 -6.35
N ARG A 128 -12.31 -9.03 -6.24
CA ARG A 128 -13.34 -9.86 -5.63
C ARG A 128 -12.91 -10.35 -4.26
N ILE A 129 -13.78 -10.16 -3.27
CA ILE A 129 -13.49 -10.49 -1.89
C ILE A 129 -14.51 -11.47 -1.30
N LEU A 130 -14.07 -12.25 -0.32
CA LEU A 130 -14.95 -13.00 0.59
C LEU A 130 -15.00 -12.29 1.94
N VAL A 131 -16.21 -12.21 2.47
CA VAL A 131 -16.54 -11.52 3.73
C VAL A 131 -17.14 -12.51 4.68
N ASN A 132 -16.56 -12.65 5.87
CA ASN A 132 -17.07 -13.50 6.94
C ASN A 132 -18.08 -12.71 7.78
N LYS A 133 -19.29 -13.25 7.95
CA LYS A 133 -20.40 -12.61 8.70
C LYS A 133 -20.32 -12.86 10.21
N PHE A 134 -19.78 -14.00 10.62
CA PHE A 134 -19.77 -14.42 12.03
C PHE A 134 -18.93 -13.57 13.01
N PRO A 135 -17.81 -12.93 12.62
CA PRO A 135 -16.97 -12.19 13.56
C PRO A 135 -17.71 -11.11 14.35
N PHE A 136 -18.82 -10.57 13.82
CA PHE A 136 -19.60 -9.52 14.47
C PHE A 136 -20.89 -10.04 15.12
N GLU A 137 -21.29 -11.28 14.83
CA GLU A 137 -22.40 -11.96 15.53
C GLU A 137 -21.95 -12.59 16.84
N PHE A 138 -20.73 -13.14 16.88
CA PHE A 138 -20.17 -13.85 18.04
C PHE A 138 -18.93 -13.18 18.64
N GLY A 139 -18.47 -12.08 18.06
CA GLY A 139 -17.29 -11.34 18.49
C GLY A 139 -17.48 -9.83 18.43
N GLN A 140 -16.50 -9.09 18.95
CA GLN A 140 -16.48 -7.63 18.85
C GLN A 140 -15.66 -7.19 17.63
N PRO A 141 -16.16 -6.24 16.83
CA PRO A 141 -15.37 -5.63 15.77
C PRO A 141 -14.08 -5.01 16.32
N LYS A 142 -12.97 -5.19 15.60
CA LYS A 142 -11.67 -4.68 16.01
C LYS A 142 -11.26 -3.50 15.14
N ARG A 143 -10.53 -2.56 15.75
CA ARG A 143 -9.89 -1.48 15.00
C ARG A 143 -9.01 -2.06 13.88
N TRP A 144 -8.99 -1.38 12.75
CA TRP A 144 -8.28 -1.73 11.53
C TRP A 144 -8.84 -2.92 10.74
N ASP A 145 -9.99 -3.48 11.15
CA ASP A 145 -10.71 -4.47 10.36
C ASP A 145 -11.25 -3.84 9.07
N VAL A 146 -10.99 -4.49 7.94
CA VAL A 146 -11.62 -4.13 6.67
C VAL A 146 -13.02 -4.73 6.65
N THR A 147 -14.02 -3.85 6.72
CA THR A 147 -15.40 -4.22 7.05
C THR A 147 -16.35 -3.81 5.94
N VAL A 148 -17.24 -4.73 5.56
CA VAL A 148 -18.41 -4.43 4.73
C VAL A 148 -19.57 -4.04 5.63
N PHE A 149 -20.26 -2.97 5.26
CA PHE A 149 -21.43 -2.46 5.97
C PHE A 149 -22.43 -1.84 4.98
N LYS A 150 -23.70 -1.80 5.37
CA LYS A 150 -24.74 -1.09 4.63
C LYS A 150 -24.54 0.42 4.80
N PHE A 151 -24.49 1.15 3.70
CA PHE A 151 -24.35 2.60 3.74
C PHE A 151 -25.56 3.20 4.48
N PRO A 152 -25.37 3.92 5.60
CA PRO A 152 -26.50 4.26 6.45
C PRO A 152 -27.53 5.22 5.85
N GLU A 153 -27.17 6.02 4.84
CA GLU A 153 -28.13 6.86 4.12
C GLU A 153 -28.88 6.10 3.02
N GLN A 154 -28.31 5.01 2.49
CA GLN A 154 -28.94 4.15 1.48
C GLN A 154 -28.66 2.67 1.81
N PRO A 155 -29.50 2.03 2.65
CA PRO A 155 -29.23 0.69 3.19
C PRO A 155 -29.13 -0.43 2.15
N ASN A 156 -29.54 -0.19 0.90
CA ASN A 156 -29.42 -1.13 -0.21
C ASN A 156 -28.03 -1.12 -0.87
N VAL A 157 -27.16 -0.18 -0.47
CA VAL A 157 -25.80 -0.04 -0.98
C VAL A 157 -24.83 -0.51 0.08
N ASN A 158 -23.92 -1.43 -0.29
CA ASN A 158 -22.86 -1.90 0.62
C ASN A 158 -21.56 -1.15 0.35
N TYR A 159 -20.93 -0.65 1.40
CA TYR A 159 -19.60 -0.06 1.37
C TYR A 159 -18.60 -0.97 2.07
N ILE A 160 -17.35 -0.89 1.63
CA ILE A 160 -16.20 -1.50 2.29
C ILE A 160 -15.23 -0.41 2.71
N LYS A 161 -14.83 -0.41 3.99
CA LYS A 161 -13.90 0.56 4.56
C LYS A 161 -13.09 -0.08 5.68
N ARG A 162 -12.06 0.62 6.15
CA ARG A 162 -11.34 0.28 7.37
C ARG A 162 -12.06 0.86 8.58
N MET A 163 -12.29 0.02 9.59
CA MET A 163 -12.84 0.44 10.87
C MET A 163 -11.76 1.19 11.66
N VAL A 164 -11.90 2.51 11.76
CA VAL A 164 -10.92 3.38 12.41
C VAL A 164 -11.35 3.76 13.82
N GLY A 165 -12.61 4.09 14.04
CA GLY A 165 -13.13 4.46 15.37
C GLY A 165 -14.04 3.39 15.95
N LEU A 166 -13.93 3.17 17.26
CA LEU A 166 -14.73 2.22 18.04
C LEU A 166 -15.78 2.97 18.89
N PRO A 167 -16.74 2.24 19.49
CA PRO A 167 -17.79 2.88 20.28
C PRO A 167 -17.29 3.71 21.46
N ASN A 168 -17.96 4.83 21.72
CA ASN A 168 -17.66 5.82 22.76
C ASN A 168 -16.30 6.53 22.60
N GLU A 169 -15.73 6.54 21.40
CA GLU A 169 -14.48 7.24 21.12
C GLU A 169 -14.72 8.58 20.43
N THR A 170 -13.80 9.51 20.66
CA THR A 170 -13.65 10.71 19.84
C THR A 170 -12.37 10.59 19.04
N ILE A 171 -12.50 10.53 17.72
CA ILE A 171 -11.38 10.38 16.78
C ILE A 171 -11.02 11.74 16.22
N VAL A 172 -9.73 12.07 16.23
CA VAL A 172 -9.19 13.29 15.60
C VAL A 172 -8.28 12.88 14.45
N ILE A 173 -8.49 13.50 13.29
CA ILE A 173 -7.59 13.41 12.14
C ILE A 173 -6.81 14.71 12.07
N ARG A 174 -5.49 14.62 12.04
CA ARG A 174 -4.58 15.76 11.95
C ARG A 174 -3.27 15.32 11.32
N GLN A 175 -2.84 16.00 10.27
CA GLN A 175 -1.54 15.78 9.61
C GLN A 175 -1.32 14.34 9.15
N GLY A 176 -2.36 13.73 8.57
CA GLY A 176 -2.32 12.34 8.15
C GLY A 176 -2.54 11.33 9.27
N ASN A 177 -2.24 11.71 10.52
CA ASN A 177 -2.30 10.87 11.70
C ASN A 177 -3.70 10.84 12.32
N LEU A 178 -3.99 9.72 12.98
CA LEU A 178 -5.24 9.46 13.68
C LEU A 178 -4.99 9.44 15.19
N TYR A 179 -5.85 10.11 15.95
CA TYR A 179 -5.77 10.15 17.41
C TYR A 179 -7.11 9.79 18.03
N VAL A 180 -7.07 9.20 19.23
CA VAL A 180 -8.22 9.10 20.12
C VAL A 180 -8.08 10.11 21.26
N VAL A 181 -9.18 10.78 21.62
CA VAL A 181 -9.25 11.66 22.77
C VAL A 181 -9.58 10.83 24.02
N ASN A 182 -8.75 10.96 25.05
CA ASN A 182 -8.94 10.33 26.34
C ASN A 182 -9.93 11.14 27.21
N PRO A 183 -10.49 10.54 28.27
CA PRO A 183 -11.37 11.24 29.21
C PRO A 183 -10.73 12.45 29.91
N ASP A 184 -9.40 12.50 30.01
CA ASP A 184 -8.63 13.61 30.58
C ASP A 184 -8.40 14.77 29.58
N GLY A 185 -8.90 14.64 28.34
CA GLY A 185 -8.69 15.58 27.24
C GLY A 185 -7.37 15.39 26.49
N GLY A 186 -6.47 14.52 26.97
CA GLY A 186 -5.25 14.16 26.25
C GLY A 186 -5.54 13.36 24.98
N ARG A 187 -4.64 13.43 24.01
CA ARG A 187 -4.74 12.64 22.77
C ARG A 187 -3.75 11.48 22.78
N HIS A 188 -4.12 10.38 22.16
CA HIS A 188 -3.25 9.23 21.94
C HIS A 188 -3.30 8.81 20.47
N ILE A 189 -2.14 8.66 19.84
CA ILE A 189 -2.04 8.25 18.44
C ILE A 189 -2.56 6.81 18.26
N LEU A 190 -3.40 6.62 17.24
CA LEU A 190 -4.00 5.35 16.89
C LEU A 190 -3.04 4.58 15.98
N ARG A 191 -2.12 3.86 16.61
CA ARG A 191 -1.19 2.95 15.92
C ARG A 191 -1.87 1.66 15.47
N LYS A 192 -1.36 1.10 14.38
CA LYS A 192 -1.64 -0.28 14.00
C LYS A 192 -0.91 -1.19 14.98
N ALA A 193 -1.65 -1.93 15.82
CA ALA A 193 -1.04 -2.72 16.90
C ALA A 193 0.05 -3.68 16.41
N ASP A 194 -0.19 -4.39 15.31
CA ASP A 194 0.78 -5.27 14.64
C ASP A 194 1.72 -4.48 13.70
N PRO A 195 3.04 -4.44 13.95
CA PRO A 195 4.02 -3.82 13.07
C PRO A 195 4.04 -4.39 11.65
N LEU A 196 3.75 -5.69 11.47
CA LEU A 196 3.70 -6.29 10.13
C LEU A 196 2.53 -5.74 9.32
N LYS A 197 1.40 -5.47 9.98
CA LYS A 197 0.25 -4.81 9.35
C LYS A 197 0.59 -3.38 8.94
N GLN A 198 1.31 -2.65 9.79
CA GLN A 198 1.83 -1.32 9.46
C GLN A 198 2.73 -1.37 8.21
N ASP A 199 3.74 -2.23 8.19
CA ASP A 199 4.66 -2.39 7.04
C ASP A 199 3.92 -2.73 5.74
N THR A 200 2.91 -3.60 5.81
CA THR A 200 2.18 -4.06 4.63
C THR A 200 1.33 -2.95 3.99
N LEU A 201 0.81 -2.01 4.77
CA LEU A 201 -0.15 -0.98 4.30
C LEU A 201 0.51 0.20 3.59
N GLN A 202 1.82 0.34 3.69
CA GLN A 202 2.55 1.50 3.18
C GLN A 202 2.51 1.62 1.65
N LEU A 203 2.78 2.85 1.19
CA LEU A 203 2.74 3.27 -0.20
C LEU A 203 4.17 3.57 -0.70
N PRO A 204 4.54 3.13 -1.91
CA PRO A 204 5.86 3.41 -2.45
C PRO A 204 6.03 4.91 -2.72
N VAL A 205 7.18 5.43 -2.33
CA VAL A 205 7.65 6.79 -2.65
C VAL A 205 8.69 6.75 -3.75
N PHE A 206 9.63 5.81 -3.65
CA PHE A 206 10.67 5.59 -4.65
C PHE A 206 11.22 4.16 -4.56
N ASP A 207 11.52 3.58 -5.71
CA ASP A 207 12.09 2.25 -5.90
C ASP A 207 13.27 2.36 -6.87
N ASN A 208 14.47 2.11 -6.34
CA ASN A 208 15.72 2.23 -7.08
C ASN A 208 15.97 1.08 -8.07
N ASP A 209 15.11 0.05 -8.09
CA ASP A 209 15.13 -0.95 -9.17
C ASP A 209 14.54 -0.40 -10.48
N HIS A 210 13.89 0.76 -10.42
CA HIS A 210 13.27 1.45 -11.54
C HIS A 210 13.75 2.91 -11.68
N PRO A 211 15.07 3.17 -11.77
CA PRO A 211 15.60 4.53 -11.77
C PRO A 211 15.23 5.29 -13.06
N GLU A 212 15.35 6.62 -13.02
CA GLU A 212 15.08 7.50 -14.17
C GLU A 212 16.23 7.51 -15.20
N THR A 213 16.65 6.33 -15.69
CA THR A 213 17.86 6.14 -16.52
C THR A 213 17.97 7.12 -17.68
N ARG A 214 16.87 7.35 -18.42
CA ARG A 214 16.85 8.33 -19.54
C ARG A 214 17.14 9.76 -19.06
N LEU A 215 16.53 10.19 -17.95
CA LEU A 215 16.77 11.53 -17.42
C LEU A 215 18.17 11.67 -16.85
N HIS A 216 18.72 10.62 -16.22
CA HIS A 216 20.12 10.64 -15.76
C HIS A 216 21.10 10.84 -16.92
N ALA A 217 20.85 10.24 -18.08
CA ALA A 217 21.64 10.48 -19.29
C ALA A 217 21.57 11.94 -19.78
N LEU A 218 20.49 12.66 -19.46
CA LEU A 218 20.31 14.09 -19.74
C LEU A 218 20.78 15.01 -18.61
N GLY A 219 21.43 14.47 -17.57
CA GLY A 219 21.98 15.24 -16.45
C GLY A 219 21.02 15.45 -15.27
N TRP A 220 19.86 14.80 -15.26
CA TRP A 220 18.99 14.79 -14.07
C TRP A 220 19.66 14.04 -12.92
N PRO A 221 19.71 14.61 -11.70
CA PRO A 221 20.45 13.99 -10.60
C PRO A 221 19.80 12.70 -10.12
N SER A 222 20.64 11.74 -9.72
CA SER A 222 20.19 10.54 -9.03
C SER A 222 19.66 10.90 -7.63
N ARG A 223 18.52 10.28 -7.28
CA ARG A 223 17.91 10.48 -5.96
C ARG A 223 18.78 9.92 -4.83
N TRP A 224 19.51 8.83 -5.10
CA TRP A 224 20.56 8.33 -4.23
C TRP A 224 21.92 8.82 -4.69
N ALA A 225 22.70 9.41 -3.79
CA ALA A 225 24.08 9.74 -4.09
C ALA A 225 24.99 9.63 -2.87
N ALA A 226 26.27 9.42 -3.15
CA ALA A 226 27.32 9.50 -2.17
C ALA A 226 27.57 10.97 -1.82
N VAL A 227 27.56 11.29 -0.52
CA VAL A 227 27.61 12.67 -0.06
C VAL A 227 28.62 12.88 1.06
N ASP A 228 29.10 14.10 1.14
CA ASP A 228 29.90 14.62 2.24
C ASP A 228 29.10 15.73 2.96
N LYS A 229 29.44 15.99 4.23
CA LYS A 229 28.79 17.05 5.00
C LYS A 229 29.54 18.36 4.80
N ASP A 230 28.86 19.35 4.25
CA ASP A 230 29.35 20.71 4.06
C ASP A 230 28.13 21.64 4.13
N SER A 231 27.98 22.36 5.25
CA SER A 231 26.85 23.27 5.45
C SER A 231 27.03 24.62 4.78
N ASP A 232 28.24 24.94 4.35
CA ASP A 232 28.59 26.26 3.85
C ASP A 232 28.50 26.31 2.32
N ASP A 233 28.54 25.14 1.65
CA ASP A 233 28.33 25.08 0.20
C ASP A 233 26.86 25.42 -0.15
N PRO A 234 26.61 26.43 -1.02
CA PRO A 234 25.26 26.86 -1.40
C PRO A 234 24.46 25.78 -2.16
N HIS A 235 25.11 24.70 -2.56
CA HIS A 235 24.51 23.56 -3.23
C HIS A 235 24.21 22.38 -2.31
N ALA A 236 24.52 22.51 -1.01
CA ALA A 236 24.24 21.47 -0.05
C ALA A 236 22.72 21.32 0.16
N VAL A 237 22.24 20.09 0.11
CA VAL A 237 20.86 19.74 0.47
C VAL A 237 20.87 19.28 1.92
N ALA A 238 20.25 20.05 2.82
CA ALA A 238 20.28 19.77 4.25
C ALA A 238 21.70 19.63 4.83
N GLY A 239 22.66 20.40 4.30
CA GLY A 239 24.08 20.33 4.67
C GLY A 239 24.85 19.14 4.06
N TRP A 240 24.25 18.41 3.11
CA TRP A 240 24.90 17.34 2.35
C TRP A 240 25.19 17.78 0.92
N ILE A 241 26.44 17.61 0.50
CA ILE A 241 26.87 17.88 -0.87
C ILE A 241 27.24 16.59 -1.57
N GLU A 242 26.85 16.47 -2.84
CA GLU A 242 27.33 15.41 -3.72
C GLU A 242 28.82 15.58 -3.99
N SER A 243 29.60 14.55 -3.70
CA SER A 243 31.05 14.67 -3.77
C SER A 243 31.51 14.81 -5.22
N LYS A 244 32.19 15.92 -5.54
CA LYS A 244 32.58 16.30 -6.91
C LYS A 244 33.67 15.41 -7.54
N THR A 245 34.23 14.44 -6.80
CA THR A 245 35.29 13.55 -7.29
C THR A 245 35.19 12.16 -6.65
N GLY A 246 35.03 11.10 -7.45
CA GLY A 246 34.91 9.70 -7.01
C GLY A 246 36.10 9.14 -6.21
N ALA A 247 37.13 9.94 -5.93
CA ALA A 247 38.29 9.56 -5.12
C ALA A 247 38.08 9.77 -3.60
N LYS A 248 37.04 10.49 -3.16
CA LYS A 248 36.81 10.80 -1.72
C LYS A 248 35.52 10.22 -1.09
N THR A 249 34.60 9.69 -1.90
CA THR A 249 33.26 9.23 -1.48
C THR A 249 33.23 7.89 -0.74
N GLY A 250 34.16 6.98 -1.05
CA GLY A 250 34.12 5.59 -0.60
C GLY A 250 33.09 4.72 -1.34
N TRP A 251 31.91 5.25 -1.68
CA TRP A 251 30.87 4.54 -2.43
C TRP A 251 31.11 4.60 -3.94
N LYS A 252 31.07 3.42 -4.60
CA LYS A 252 31.07 3.23 -6.04
C LYS A 252 29.67 2.82 -6.50
N VAL A 253 29.16 3.47 -7.54
CA VAL A 253 27.85 3.17 -8.13
C VAL A 253 28.03 2.17 -9.27
N SER A 254 27.12 1.21 -9.43
CA SER A 254 27.08 0.33 -10.61
C SER A 254 26.62 1.07 -11.87
N ASP A 255 26.93 0.52 -13.05
CA ASP A 255 26.59 1.13 -14.34
C ASP A 255 25.08 1.34 -14.53
N ASP A 256 24.25 0.46 -13.95
CA ASP A 256 22.79 0.56 -13.96
C ASP A 256 22.22 1.52 -12.88
N SER A 257 23.08 2.10 -12.05
CA SER A 257 22.72 2.95 -10.90
C SER A 257 21.86 2.28 -9.83
N ARG A 258 21.82 0.94 -9.80
CA ARG A 258 20.96 0.18 -8.88
C ARG A 258 21.67 -0.29 -7.61
N SER A 259 23.00 -0.33 -7.63
CA SER A 259 23.81 -0.80 -6.51
C SER A 259 24.95 0.15 -6.17
N PHE A 260 25.31 0.17 -4.89
CA PHE A 260 26.31 1.05 -4.30
C PHE A 260 27.25 0.21 -3.47
N SER A 261 28.55 0.21 -3.79
CA SER A 261 29.56 -0.59 -3.11
C SER A 261 30.58 0.27 -2.40
N LEU A 262 30.80 0.00 -1.12
CA LEU A 262 31.76 0.67 -0.26
C LEU A 262 32.85 -0.33 0.14
N ALA A 263 34.11 0.03 -0.15
CA ALA A 263 35.26 -0.65 0.44
C ALA A 263 35.43 -0.23 1.91
N THR A 264 36.17 -1.01 2.68
CA THR A 264 36.47 -0.70 4.08
C THR A 264 37.07 0.71 4.22
N SER A 265 36.53 1.51 5.14
CA SER A 265 36.99 2.87 5.42
C SER A 265 36.93 3.17 6.92
N ASP A 266 37.91 3.89 7.46
CA ASP A 266 37.92 4.28 8.87
C ASP A 266 36.89 5.37 9.21
N GLN A 267 36.48 6.13 8.20
CA GLN A 267 35.49 7.20 8.32
C GLN A 267 34.10 6.70 7.92
N LEU A 268 33.08 7.27 8.53
CA LEU A 268 31.70 7.01 8.16
C LEU A 268 31.41 7.64 6.80
N LYS A 269 31.11 6.82 5.79
CA LYS A 269 30.79 7.26 4.42
C LYS A 269 29.30 7.17 4.16
N TRP A 270 28.70 8.27 3.71
CA TRP A 270 27.25 8.42 3.59
C TRP A 270 26.76 8.26 2.15
N LEU A 271 25.65 7.55 2.03
CA LEU A 271 24.77 7.54 0.87
C LEU A 271 23.43 8.15 1.32
N ARG A 272 22.94 9.17 0.62
CA ARG A 272 21.72 9.90 1.00
C ARG A 272 20.70 9.94 -0.11
N TYR A 273 19.44 9.83 0.28
CA TYR A 273 18.29 10.06 -0.58
C TYR A 273 17.96 11.56 -0.64
N ARG A 274 17.55 12.02 -1.81
CA ARG A 274 17.04 13.37 -2.10
C ARG A 274 15.83 13.21 -3.03
N HIS A 275 14.67 13.71 -2.62
CA HIS A 275 13.43 13.51 -3.37
C HIS A 275 13.31 14.50 -4.53
N PHE A 276 14.03 14.23 -5.62
CA PHE A 276 13.88 14.97 -6.87
C PHE A 276 12.68 14.43 -7.65
N VAL A 277 11.75 15.31 -8.02
CA VAL A 277 10.51 14.94 -8.70
C VAL A 277 10.50 15.59 -10.09
N PRO A 278 10.71 14.84 -11.19
CA PRO A 278 10.63 15.39 -12.53
C PRO A 278 9.20 15.80 -12.87
N THR A 279 9.04 16.90 -13.60
CA THR A 279 7.74 17.24 -14.19
C THR A 279 7.49 16.41 -15.46
N PRO A 280 6.23 16.21 -15.88
CA PRO A 280 5.91 15.51 -17.13
C PRO A 280 6.58 16.14 -18.37
N GLU A 281 6.75 17.46 -18.38
CA GLU A 281 7.40 18.20 -19.47
C GLU A 281 8.88 17.84 -19.57
N ARG A 282 9.55 17.61 -18.43
CA ARG A 282 10.96 17.20 -18.39
C ARG A 282 11.21 15.85 -19.08
N TRP A 283 10.23 14.95 -19.09
CA TRP A 283 10.32 13.67 -19.82
C TRP A 283 10.16 13.82 -21.33
N LYS A 284 9.52 14.90 -21.79
CA LYS A 284 9.32 15.23 -23.21
C LYS A 284 10.53 15.96 -23.79
N ASP A 285 11.28 16.67 -22.95
CA ASP A 285 12.50 17.37 -23.33
C ASP A 285 13.72 16.43 -23.50
N ASN A 286 14.38 16.54 -24.66
CA ASN A 286 15.57 15.76 -25.02
C ASN A 286 16.87 16.54 -24.86
N GLU A 287 16.82 17.82 -24.50
CA GLU A 287 18.01 18.62 -24.28
C GLU A 287 18.66 18.31 -22.93
N PRO A 288 19.99 18.43 -22.81
CA PRO A 288 20.67 18.35 -21.54
C PRO A 288 20.10 19.37 -20.54
N LEU A 289 20.06 18.97 -19.28
CA LEU A 289 19.56 19.80 -18.20
C LEU A 289 20.43 21.06 -18.01
N ASP A 290 19.80 22.22 -18.12
CA ASP A 290 20.44 23.55 -18.01
C ASP A 290 20.23 24.23 -16.64
N PHE A 291 19.39 23.65 -15.79
CA PHE A 291 19.10 24.13 -14.44
C PHE A 291 19.39 23.06 -13.38
N ARG A 292 19.45 23.47 -12.12
CA ARG A 292 19.61 22.54 -11.00
C ARG A 292 18.27 22.28 -10.31
N PRO A 293 17.71 21.06 -10.38
CA PRO A 293 16.45 20.75 -9.74
C PRO A 293 16.61 20.82 -8.22
N ARG A 294 15.55 21.26 -7.56
CA ARG A 294 15.49 21.31 -6.11
C ARG A 294 14.83 20.04 -5.58
N PRO A 295 15.35 19.44 -4.50
CA PRO A 295 14.66 18.37 -3.82
C PRO A 295 13.38 18.94 -3.19
N GLN A 296 12.36 18.11 -3.07
CA GLN A 296 11.07 18.45 -2.50
C GLN A 296 10.80 17.61 -1.25
N LEU A 297 9.86 18.04 -0.43
CA LEU A 297 9.28 17.21 0.62
C LEU A 297 8.58 16.00 0.00
N ILE A 298 8.64 14.85 0.69
CA ILE A 298 7.82 13.69 0.33
C ILE A 298 6.37 13.99 0.75
N THR A 299 5.43 13.75 -0.16
CA THR A 299 4.02 14.09 0.03
C THR A 299 3.10 12.89 0.02
N ASP A 300 1.82 13.13 0.25
CA ASP A 300 0.75 12.12 0.28
C ASP A 300 0.34 11.60 -1.11
N PHE A 301 1.17 11.82 -2.14
CA PHE A 301 0.97 11.37 -3.51
C PHE A 301 0.52 9.91 -3.61
N CYS A 302 -0.59 9.66 -4.29
CA CYS A 302 -1.11 8.31 -4.55
C CYS A 302 -1.24 8.05 -6.05
N GLY A 303 -0.37 7.19 -6.60
CA GLY A 303 -0.38 6.85 -8.03
C GLY A 303 -1.72 6.27 -8.55
N TYR A 304 -2.53 5.70 -7.65
CA TYR A 304 -3.85 5.18 -8.03
C TYR A 304 -4.84 6.30 -8.42
N ASN A 305 -4.62 7.52 -7.93
CA ASN A 305 -5.49 8.68 -8.17
C ASN A 305 -5.03 9.57 -9.32
N THR A 306 -3.82 9.38 -9.83
CA THR A 306 -3.18 10.40 -10.67
C THR A 306 -3.31 10.05 -12.15
N TYR A 307 -4.36 10.60 -12.76
CA TYR A 307 -4.71 10.40 -14.16
C TYR A 307 -5.44 11.59 -14.77
N GLU A 308 -5.41 11.67 -16.11
CA GLU A 308 -6.16 12.63 -16.91
C GLU A 308 -7.32 11.95 -17.65
N GLY A 309 -8.34 12.73 -18.02
CA GLY A 309 -9.60 12.24 -18.58
C GLY A 309 -10.62 11.84 -17.50
N GLY A 310 -11.59 11.01 -17.86
CA GLY A 310 -12.72 10.69 -16.97
C GLY A 310 -13.77 11.81 -16.88
N HIS A 311 -14.88 11.51 -16.19
CA HIS A 311 -15.94 12.50 -15.94
C HIS A 311 -15.52 13.65 -15.02
N MET A 312 -14.54 13.42 -14.15
CA MET A 312 -13.90 14.44 -13.33
C MET A 312 -12.39 14.29 -13.49
N PRO A 313 -11.66 15.35 -13.87
CA PRO A 313 -10.21 15.28 -13.98
C PRO A 313 -9.61 14.81 -12.65
N GLY A 314 -8.71 13.84 -12.74
CA GLY A 314 -8.32 12.98 -11.62
C GLY A 314 -7.17 13.50 -10.77
N ARG A 315 -6.44 14.52 -11.20
CA ARG A 315 -5.14 14.88 -10.60
C ARG A 315 -5.26 15.35 -9.16
N ASP A 316 -5.08 14.39 -8.25
CA ASP A 316 -4.89 14.63 -6.83
C ASP A 316 -3.62 15.46 -6.62
N GLN A 317 -3.79 16.58 -5.91
CA GLN A 317 -2.75 17.57 -5.69
C GLN A 317 -1.95 17.15 -4.47
N ASP A 318 -0.80 16.51 -4.70
CA ASP A 318 0.08 15.89 -3.72
C ASP A 318 0.85 16.92 -2.88
N CYS A 319 0.11 17.67 -2.07
CA CYS A 319 0.58 18.88 -1.39
C CYS A 319 0.92 18.68 0.09
N TYR A 320 0.47 17.59 0.72
CA TYR A 320 0.63 17.38 2.16
C TYR A 320 1.91 16.59 2.46
N TRP A 321 2.81 17.15 3.26
CA TRP A 321 4.05 16.49 3.69
C TRP A 321 3.78 15.23 4.52
N VAL A 322 4.56 14.17 4.26
CA VAL A 322 4.52 12.91 5.02
C VAL A 322 5.91 12.61 5.57
N GLY A 323 6.04 12.70 6.90
CA GLY A 323 7.26 12.37 7.65
C GLY A 323 7.35 10.89 8.07
N ASP A 324 6.22 10.19 8.03
CA ASP A 324 6.10 8.76 8.36
C ASP A 324 6.67 7.89 7.24
N LEU A 325 7.94 7.56 7.36
CA LEU A 325 8.72 6.89 6.32
C LEU A 325 9.24 5.52 6.76
N THR A 326 9.35 4.64 5.78
CA THR A 326 10.09 3.38 5.91
C THR A 326 11.11 3.26 4.79
N PHE A 327 12.33 2.96 5.20
CA PHE A 327 13.44 2.67 4.30
C PHE A 327 13.68 1.16 4.25
N GLY A 328 13.78 0.61 3.04
CA GLY A 328 14.16 -0.78 2.80
C GLY A 328 15.36 -0.87 1.85
N CYS A 329 16.20 -1.86 2.07
CA CYS A 329 17.30 -2.21 1.16
C CYS A 329 17.72 -3.67 1.30
N GLU A 330 18.44 -4.16 0.31
CA GLU A 330 19.29 -5.33 0.44
C GLU A 330 20.73 -4.86 0.67
N ILE A 331 21.42 -5.49 1.61
CA ILE A 331 22.85 -5.30 1.81
C ILE A 331 23.59 -6.62 1.61
N THR A 332 24.80 -6.53 1.08
CA THR A 332 25.79 -7.61 1.13
C THR A 332 26.96 -7.14 1.98
N VAL A 333 27.14 -7.78 3.13
CA VAL A 333 28.25 -7.50 4.06
C VAL A 333 29.43 -8.38 3.67
N GLY A 334 30.59 -7.77 3.44
CA GLY A 334 31.83 -8.47 3.13
C GLY A 334 32.74 -8.58 4.35
N GLU A 335 33.99 -8.15 4.20
CA GLU A 335 34.94 -8.07 5.31
C GLU A 335 34.50 -7.02 6.35
N VAL A 336 34.57 -7.38 7.64
CA VAL A 336 34.20 -6.52 8.77
C VAL A 336 35.38 -6.44 9.75
N GLN A 337 35.80 -5.22 10.06
CA GLN A 337 36.82 -4.90 11.06
C GLN A 337 36.19 -4.77 12.45
N ALA A 338 37.02 -4.74 13.50
CA ALA A 338 36.55 -4.60 14.88
C ALA A 338 35.73 -3.33 15.17
N THR A 339 35.90 -2.28 14.35
CA THR A 339 35.16 -1.01 14.44
C THR A 339 34.02 -0.90 13.42
N GLY A 340 33.65 -2.03 12.79
CA GLY A 340 32.64 -2.12 11.74
C GLY A 340 31.27 -1.63 12.21
N ARG A 341 30.78 -0.56 11.57
CA ARG A 341 29.45 0.00 11.84
C ARG A 341 28.67 0.15 10.55
N LEU A 342 27.37 -0.12 10.63
CA LEU A 342 26.39 0.22 9.61
C LEU A 342 25.32 1.09 10.26
N LEU A 343 25.03 2.25 9.69
CA LEU A 343 24.02 3.18 10.17
C LEU A 343 22.91 3.33 9.13
N LEU A 344 21.67 3.24 9.59
CA LEU A 344 20.49 3.69 8.84
C LEU A 344 19.92 4.94 9.53
N GLU A 345 19.52 5.95 8.77
CA GLU A 345 18.96 7.20 9.29
C GLU A 345 17.63 7.52 8.62
N LEU A 346 16.63 7.89 9.43
CA LEU A 346 15.38 8.51 9.03
C LEU A 346 15.27 9.88 9.69
N VAL A 347 14.83 10.87 8.93
CA VAL A 347 14.53 12.22 9.42
C VAL A 347 13.03 12.45 9.35
N GLU A 348 12.49 13.01 10.42
CA GLU A 348 11.12 13.48 10.50
C GLU A 348 11.11 14.84 11.18
N GLY A 349 10.92 15.90 10.39
CA GLY A 349 10.87 17.27 10.90
C GLY A 349 12.18 17.67 11.57
N ARG A 350 12.12 17.83 12.89
CA ARG A 350 13.26 18.22 13.74
C ARG A 350 13.98 17.04 14.37
N ARG A 351 13.44 15.82 14.23
CA ARG A 351 13.99 14.60 14.80
C ARG A 351 14.78 13.82 13.76
N ARG A 352 15.89 13.26 14.19
CA ARG A 352 16.66 12.26 13.43
C ARG A 352 16.70 10.97 14.22
N PHE A 353 16.33 9.89 13.57
CA PHE A 353 16.36 8.54 14.13
C PHE A 353 17.46 7.74 13.47
N ARG A 354 18.30 7.08 14.27
CA ARG A 354 19.44 6.29 13.79
C ARG A 354 19.35 4.88 14.31
N ALA A 355 19.38 3.92 13.39
CA ALA A 355 19.68 2.52 13.72
C ALA A 355 21.17 2.27 13.47
N ASP A 356 21.92 2.09 14.55
CA ASP A 356 23.37 1.97 14.57
C ASP A 356 23.76 0.52 14.90
N PHE A 357 24.12 -0.22 13.86
CA PHE A 357 24.52 -1.62 13.93
C PHE A 357 26.01 -1.72 14.21
N ASP A 358 26.35 -2.38 15.31
CA ASP A 358 27.68 -2.90 15.56
C ASP A 358 27.83 -4.26 14.89
N LEU A 359 28.54 -4.29 13.76
CA LEU A 359 28.70 -5.50 12.96
C LEU A 359 29.62 -6.52 13.63
N ALA A 360 30.56 -6.06 14.48
CA ALA A 360 31.49 -6.93 15.18
C ALA A 360 30.88 -7.48 16.48
N ALA A 361 30.21 -6.62 17.27
CA ALA A 361 29.55 -7.02 18.51
C ALA A 361 28.20 -7.71 18.29
N GLY A 362 27.60 -7.55 17.09
CA GLY A 362 26.29 -8.10 16.77
C GLY A 362 25.17 -7.44 17.57
N THR A 363 25.18 -6.11 17.63
CA THR A 363 24.15 -5.34 18.36
C THR A 363 23.58 -4.26 17.47
N VAL A 364 22.35 -3.84 17.74
CA VAL A 364 21.75 -2.65 17.14
C VAL A 364 21.27 -1.73 18.24
N ARG A 365 21.61 -0.45 18.13
CA ARG A 365 21.11 0.62 19.00
C ARG A 365 20.32 1.60 18.17
N VAL A 366 19.15 1.99 18.66
CA VAL A 366 18.29 2.99 18.04
C VAL A 366 18.29 4.25 18.89
N THR A 367 18.68 5.37 18.29
CA THR A 367 18.71 6.68 18.96
C THR A 367 17.85 7.72 18.26
N SER A 368 17.41 8.72 19.02
CA SER A 368 16.78 9.93 18.49
C SER A 368 17.58 11.17 18.89
N LYS A 369 17.66 12.13 17.98
CA LYS A 369 18.25 13.44 18.23
C LYS A 369 17.32 14.54 17.73
N ILE A 370 17.07 15.56 18.55
CA ILE A 370 16.30 16.75 18.18
C ILE A 370 17.28 17.86 17.77
N ASP A 371 17.14 18.39 16.57
CA ASP A 371 18.08 19.37 15.98
C ASP A 371 17.89 20.82 16.47
N LEU A 372 17.27 21.03 17.65
CA LEU A 372 16.90 22.36 18.17
C LEU A 372 17.91 23.00 19.13
N ASN A 373 18.80 22.23 19.77
CA ASN A 373 19.67 22.75 20.82
C ASN A 373 21.14 22.76 20.39
N ARG A 374 21.73 23.97 20.33
CA ARG A 374 23.18 24.21 20.10
C ARG A 374 24.04 23.97 21.36
N THR A 375 23.41 23.59 22.47
CA THR A 375 24.06 23.22 23.72
C THR A 375 23.79 21.74 23.97
N GLU A 376 24.85 20.95 23.99
CA GLU A 376 24.95 19.52 24.36
C GLU A 376 23.64 18.85 24.83
N ASP A 377 22.91 18.19 23.92
CA ASP A 377 21.92 17.17 24.28
C ASP A 377 22.31 15.87 23.60
N GLU A 378 22.59 14.86 24.44
CA GLU A 378 23.01 13.51 24.08
C GLU A 378 21.96 12.80 23.21
N ASP A 379 22.40 11.93 22.31
CA ASP A 379 21.50 11.05 21.55
C ASP A 379 20.65 10.23 22.54
N GLU A 380 19.31 10.40 22.51
CA GLU A 380 18.40 9.64 23.36
C GLU A 380 18.32 8.20 22.84
N GLU A 381 18.73 7.21 23.64
CA GLU A 381 18.55 5.80 23.29
C GLU A 381 17.07 5.39 23.44
N LEU A 382 16.43 5.07 22.31
CA LEU A 382 15.03 4.63 22.23
C LEU A 382 14.91 3.10 22.18
N GLY A 383 15.99 2.38 21.86
CA GLY A 383 15.95 0.93 21.84
C GLY A 383 17.32 0.30 21.60
N ARG A 384 17.44 -0.96 21.99
CA ARG A 384 18.65 -1.78 21.80
C ARG A 384 18.27 -3.24 21.66
N SER A 385 18.97 -3.94 20.79
CA SER A 385 18.89 -5.40 20.68
C SER A 385 20.28 -6.00 20.53
N GLU A 386 20.45 -7.20 21.08
CA GLU A 386 21.71 -7.97 21.07
C GLU A 386 21.53 -9.26 20.27
N GLY A 387 22.64 -9.90 19.87
CA GLY A 387 22.59 -11.14 19.07
C GLY A 387 22.21 -10.92 17.60
N ILE A 388 22.24 -9.68 17.13
CA ILE A 388 21.96 -9.28 15.76
C ILE A 388 23.20 -9.48 14.90
N GLN A 389 23.36 -10.68 14.35
CA GLN A 389 24.51 -11.00 13.50
C GLN A 389 24.18 -10.79 12.02
N LEU A 390 24.55 -9.63 11.48
CA LEU A 390 24.67 -9.42 10.03
C LEU A 390 25.95 -10.11 9.55
N LYS A 391 25.81 -11.40 9.23
CA LYS A 391 26.94 -12.25 8.80
C LYS A 391 27.46 -11.79 7.45
N ASN A 392 28.65 -12.27 7.08
CA ASN A 392 29.13 -12.11 5.71
C ASN A 392 28.12 -12.77 4.75
N GLY A 393 27.66 -12.00 3.77
CA GLY A 393 26.61 -12.39 2.86
C GLY A 393 25.47 -11.37 2.79
N ARG A 394 24.37 -11.83 2.21
CA ARG A 394 23.22 -11.01 1.84
C ARG A 394 22.21 -10.95 2.97
N HIS A 395 21.72 -9.76 3.27
CA HIS A 395 20.67 -9.49 4.25
C HIS A 395 19.68 -8.46 3.70
N THR A 396 18.41 -8.62 4.03
CA THR A 396 17.39 -7.60 3.76
C THR A 396 17.11 -6.80 5.03
N LEU A 397 17.17 -5.48 4.92
CA LEU A 397 16.94 -4.56 6.03
C LEU A 397 15.73 -3.67 5.74
N ARG A 398 14.90 -3.45 6.76
CA ARG A 398 13.87 -2.41 6.75
C ARG A 398 13.92 -1.64 8.06
N PHE A 399 13.88 -0.32 7.98
CA PHE A 399 13.82 0.58 9.12
C PHE A 399 12.64 1.53 8.91
N ALA A 400 11.70 1.54 9.85
CA ALA A 400 10.48 2.35 9.78
C ALA A 400 10.41 3.32 10.95
N ASN A 401 9.96 4.53 10.68
CA ASN A 401 9.43 5.47 11.64
C ASN A 401 8.02 5.86 11.18
N VAL A 402 6.99 5.23 11.75
CA VAL A 402 5.61 5.41 11.32
C VAL A 402 4.70 5.35 12.53
N ASP A 403 3.73 6.25 12.61
CA ASP A 403 2.82 6.45 13.72
C ASP A 403 3.58 6.55 15.07
N ASP A 404 4.64 7.37 15.19
CA ASP A 404 5.48 7.47 16.41
C ASP A 404 6.04 6.11 16.90
N ARG A 405 6.42 5.22 15.98
CA ARG A 405 6.99 3.90 16.31
C ARG A 405 8.12 3.52 15.38
N LEU A 406 9.25 3.18 16.00
CA LEU A 406 10.44 2.66 15.32
C LEU A 406 10.39 1.13 15.24
N CYS A 407 10.59 0.61 14.03
CA CYS A 407 10.65 -0.82 13.78
C CYS A 407 11.84 -1.16 12.88
N ILE A 408 12.51 -2.27 13.17
CA ILE A 408 13.58 -2.82 12.33
C ILE A 408 13.23 -4.26 11.96
N TRP A 409 13.29 -4.58 10.67
CA TRP A 409 13.22 -5.95 10.19
C TRP A 409 14.54 -6.34 9.54
N ILE A 410 15.00 -7.55 9.87
CA ILE A 410 16.18 -8.19 9.28
C ILE A 410 15.73 -9.52 8.72
N ASP A 411 15.91 -9.76 7.43
CA ASP A 411 15.51 -11.00 6.75
C ASP A 411 14.03 -11.35 6.99
N GLY A 412 13.19 -10.30 7.02
CA GLY A 412 11.75 -10.37 7.25
C GLY A 412 11.34 -10.59 8.71
N GLN A 413 12.28 -10.72 9.64
CA GLN A 413 12.00 -10.87 11.08
C GLN A 413 12.05 -9.52 11.79
N LEU A 414 11.00 -9.20 12.53
CA LEU A 414 10.94 -8.00 13.38
C LEU A 414 11.88 -8.18 14.57
N ILE A 415 12.74 -7.19 14.81
CA ILE A 415 13.64 -7.15 15.96
C ILE A 415 12.94 -6.47 17.13
N ASP A 416 13.06 -7.06 18.33
CA ASP A 416 12.60 -6.43 19.56
C ASP A 416 13.60 -5.36 20.01
N LEU A 417 13.15 -4.10 19.97
CA LEU A 417 13.89 -2.91 20.39
C LEU A 417 13.49 -2.45 21.81
N GLY A 418 12.53 -3.13 22.44
CA GLY A 418 11.94 -2.72 23.70
C GLY A 418 10.85 -1.65 23.56
N PRO A 419 10.17 -1.32 24.67
CA PRO A 419 8.97 -0.49 24.67
C PRO A 419 9.22 0.98 24.28
N ARG A 420 10.45 1.49 24.50
CA ARG A 420 10.82 2.88 24.19
C ARG A 420 10.90 3.16 22.69
N ALA A 421 10.91 2.14 21.84
CA ALA A 421 10.84 2.29 20.39
C ALA A 421 9.48 2.83 19.92
N SER A 422 8.43 2.67 20.73
CA SER A 422 7.17 3.43 20.59
C SER A 422 7.27 4.70 21.44
N TYR A 423 7.88 5.73 20.89
CA TYR A 423 8.08 6.99 21.61
C TYR A 423 6.78 7.79 21.66
N ARG A 424 6.73 8.81 22.52
CA ARG A 424 5.56 9.69 22.62
C ARG A 424 5.94 11.08 22.16
N GLN A 425 5.34 11.53 21.06
CA GLN A 425 5.30 12.94 20.73
C GLN A 425 4.11 13.59 21.45
N ASP A 426 4.22 14.89 21.77
CA ASP A 426 3.04 15.65 22.17
C ASP A 426 2.12 15.76 20.94
N PRO A 427 0.91 15.18 20.97
CA PRO A 427 -0.02 15.18 19.83
C PRO A 427 -0.53 16.59 19.47
N THR A 428 -0.27 17.59 20.31
CA THR A 428 -0.56 19.00 20.05
C THR A 428 0.60 19.72 19.36
N ASP A 429 1.84 19.24 19.54
CA ASP A 429 3.05 19.82 18.94
C ASP A 429 3.20 19.37 17.48
N PHE A 430 3.16 20.34 16.57
CA PHE A 430 3.52 20.12 15.17
C PHE A 430 4.85 20.80 14.87
N PRO A 431 5.96 20.06 14.91
CA PRO A 431 7.26 20.64 14.61
C PRO A 431 7.42 21.06 13.15
N GLY A 432 6.53 20.55 12.26
CA GLY A 432 6.59 20.73 10.82
C GLY A 432 7.76 19.99 10.16
N PRO A 433 7.83 19.99 8.82
CA PRO A 433 9.02 19.56 8.13
C PRO A 433 10.19 20.51 8.43
N GLY A 434 11.37 19.95 8.64
CA GLY A 434 12.64 20.65 8.73
C GLY A 434 13.40 20.58 7.40
N TYR A 435 14.54 21.29 7.34
CA TYR A 435 15.44 21.20 6.17
C TYR A 435 16.00 19.78 5.96
N GLY A 436 16.10 18.99 7.03
CA GLY A 436 16.50 17.59 6.96
C GLY A 436 15.56 16.71 6.13
N ASP A 437 14.28 17.06 6.03
CA ASP A 437 13.29 16.32 5.24
C ASP A 437 13.47 16.47 3.72
N LEU A 438 14.36 17.35 3.26
CA LEU A 438 14.82 17.38 1.86
C LEU A 438 15.83 16.26 1.53
N SER A 439 16.40 15.65 2.57
CA SER A 439 17.25 14.46 2.47
C SER A 439 16.93 13.49 3.63
N PRO A 440 15.71 12.89 3.63
CA PRO A 440 15.15 12.27 4.82
C PRO A 440 15.68 10.88 5.13
N VAL A 441 16.37 10.24 4.18
CA VAL A 441 16.85 8.86 4.34
C VAL A 441 18.35 8.79 4.06
N GLY A 442 19.08 8.06 4.90
CA GLY A 442 20.49 7.79 4.68
C GLY A 442 20.93 6.40 5.13
N ILE A 443 21.98 5.91 4.48
CA ILE A 443 22.75 4.74 4.90
C ILE A 443 24.23 5.12 4.93
N ALA A 444 24.95 4.63 5.93
CA ALA A 444 26.38 4.85 6.02
C ALA A 444 27.09 3.65 6.63
N ALA A 445 28.35 3.44 6.25
CA ALA A 445 29.17 2.42 6.88
C ALA A 445 30.60 2.90 7.12
N ARG A 446 31.28 2.26 8.07
CA ARG A 446 32.73 2.34 8.31
C ARG A 446 33.22 0.99 8.80
N GLY A 447 34.51 0.72 8.62
CA GLY A 447 35.15 -0.52 9.08
C GLY A 447 34.55 -1.79 8.50
N ALA A 448 33.80 -1.70 7.39
CA ALA A 448 33.16 -2.84 6.76
C ALA A 448 33.05 -2.62 5.24
N GLN A 449 33.20 -3.70 4.48
CA GLN A 449 32.83 -3.75 3.08
C GLN A 449 31.32 -3.97 2.98
N VAL A 450 30.63 -3.09 2.26
CA VAL A 450 29.17 -3.16 2.14
C VAL A 450 28.77 -2.84 0.70
N THR A 451 27.94 -3.71 0.11
CA THR A 451 27.19 -3.38 -1.11
C THR A 451 25.72 -3.21 -0.75
N VAL A 452 25.08 -2.17 -1.24
CA VAL A 452 23.67 -1.87 -1.02
C VAL A 452 22.95 -1.86 -2.35
N SER A 453 21.81 -2.52 -2.43
CA SER A 453 20.94 -2.62 -3.61
C SER A 453 19.47 -2.64 -3.19
N HIS A 454 18.55 -2.66 -4.17
CA HIS A 454 17.10 -2.75 -3.91
C HIS A 454 16.60 -1.68 -2.91
N LEU A 455 17.15 -0.47 -3.02
CA LEU A 455 16.81 0.66 -2.16
C LEU A 455 15.39 1.12 -2.47
N ALA A 456 14.51 1.08 -1.48
CA ALA A 456 13.13 1.52 -1.62
C ALA A 456 12.68 2.34 -0.42
N ILE A 457 11.87 3.36 -0.68
CA ILE A 457 11.27 4.23 0.33
C ILE A 457 9.76 4.10 0.23
N PHE A 458 9.14 3.95 1.38
CA PHE A 458 7.71 3.85 1.55
C PHE A 458 7.24 4.89 2.56
N ARG A 459 5.97 5.25 2.48
CA ARG A 459 5.30 6.13 3.44
C ARG A 459 4.03 5.49 3.98
N ASP A 460 3.55 5.93 5.14
CA ASP A 460 2.23 5.53 5.62
C ASP A 460 1.09 6.13 4.77
N ILE A 461 -0.12 5.60 4.94
CA ILE A 461 -1.32 6.24 4.39
C ILE A 461 -1.63 7.51 5.18
N TYR A 462 -1.81 8.60 4.45
CA TYR A 462 -2.12 9.91 5.00
C TYR A 462 -3.64 10.11 5.00
N TYR A 463 -4.25 10.10 6.18
CA TYR A 463 -5.67 10.45 6.32
C TYR A 463 -5.85 11.96 6.31
N ARG A 464 -6.43 12.49 5.23
CA ARG A 464 -6.75 13.92 5.12
C ARG A 464 -7.90 14.30 6.03
N SER A 465 -7.83 15.50 6.59
CA SER A 465 -8.82 16.10 7.50
C SER A 465 -10.01 16.73 6.76
N GLU A 466 -10.27 16.30 5.52
CA GLU A 466 -11.38 16.79 4.71
C GLU A 466 -12.73 16.56 5.40
N MET A 467 -13.60 17.57 5.40
CA MET A 467 -14.91 17.51 6.05
C MET A 467 -16.03 18.03 5.15
N VAL A 468 -17.14 17.29 5.08
CA VAL A 468 -18.40 17.81 4.54
C VAL A 468 -19.14 18.62 5.62
N ARG A 469 -19.53 19.85 5.29
CA ARG A 469 -20.42 20.63 6.15
C ARG A 469 -21.87 20.17 5.98
N ASP A 470 -22.61 20.16 7.09
CA ASP A 470 -23.99 19.70 7.18
C ASP A 470 -24.93 20.61 6.36
N PRO A 471 -25.68 20.07 5.37
CA PRO A 471 -26.65 20.84 4.60
C PRO A 471 -27.87 21.30 5.42
N ASN A 472 -28.11 20.77 6.64
CA ASN A 472 -29.24 21.15 7.50
C ASN A 472 -28.96 22.36 8.42
N THR A 473 -27.74 22.89 8.46
CA THR A 473 -27.50 24.24 8.98
C THR A 473 -27.80 25.27 7.89
N ARG A 474 -28.96 25.95 7.98
CA ARG A 474 -29.42 27.03 7.07
C ARG A 474 -28.59 28.33 7.18
N ALA A 475 -27.26 28.24 7.21
CA ALA A 475 -26.37 29.38 7.03
C ALA A 475 -25.45 29.04 5.85
N GLU A 476 -25.85 29.52 4.66
CA GLU A 476 -25.06 29.65 3.42
C GLU A 476 -24.16 28.46 3.06
N ASN A 477 -24.62 27.64 2.09
CA ASN A 477 -23.91 26.48 1.52
C ASN A 477 -22.38 26.64 1.50
N PRO A 478 -21.65 25.97 2.40
CA PRO A 478 -20.21 26.02 2.40
C PRO A 478 -19.66 24.75 1.75
N THR A 479 -18.73 24.95 0.83
CA THR A 479 -17.91 23.89 0.19
C THR A 479 -17.28 22.98 1.25
N PRO A 480 -17.01 21.69 0.92
CA PRO A 480 -16.12 20.86 1.73
C PRO A 480 -14.86 21.65 2.04
N ARG A 481 -14.45 21.70 3.31
CA ARG A 481 -13.15 22.31 3.65
C ARG A 481 -12.08 21.29 3.33
N ALA A 482 -11.19 21.65 2.40
CA ALA A 482 -9.89 20.98 2.28
C ALA A 482 -9.14 21.12 3.61
N GLU A 483 -8.19 20.21 3.86
CA GLU A 483 -7.40 20.25 5.09
C GLU A 483 -6.68 21.59 5.25
N SER A 484 -6.14 22.12 4.14
CA SER A 484 -5.62 23.48 4.00
C SER A 484 -6.47 24.31 3.03
N SER A 485 -6.58 25.62 3.25
CA SER A 485 -7.22 26.53 2.30
C SER A 485 -6.31 26.99 1.14
N ASP A 486 -5.02 26.66 1.18
CA ASP A 486 -4.01 27.09 0.19
C ASP A 486 -3.15 25.91 -0.31
N GLU A 487 -3.77 24.95 -0.99
CA GLU A 487 -3.07 23.77 -1.54
C GLU A 487 -2.04 24.16 -2.61
N THR A 488 -2.32 25.17 -3.43
CA THR A 488 -1.38 25.67 -4.45
C THR A 488 -0.12 26.25 -3.80
N GLY A 489 -0.27 27.09 -2.78
CA GLY A 489 0.88 27.64 -2.04
C GLY A 489 1.71 26.55 -1.37
N LEU A 490 1.06 25.49 -0.86
CA LEU A 490 1.78 24.33 -0.32
C LEU A 490 2.61 23.61 -1.40
N ILE A 491 2.06 23.41 -2.60
CA ILE A 491 2.80 22.80 -3.73
C ILE A 491 4.03 23.63 -4.09
N ASP A 492 3.86 24.94 -4.23
CA ASP A 492 4.96 25.86 -4.57
C ASP A 492 6.05 25.89 -3.47
N ALA A 493 5.66 25.62 -2.22
CA ALA A 493 6.54 25.60 -1.07
C ALA A 493 7.21 24.23 -0.81
N LEU A 494 6.96 23.17 -1.60
CA LEU A 494 7.51 21.83 -1.33
C LEU A 494 9.03 21.75 -1.29
N SER A 495 9.75 22.69 -1.94
CA SER A 495 11.22 22.77 -1.85
C SER A 495 11.73 23.65 -0.70
N ASN A 496 10.83 24.26 0.07
CA ASN A 496 11.14 25.16 1.19
C ASN A 496 10.32 24.76 2.44
N PRO A 497 10.86 23.85 3.28
CA PRO A 497 10.15 23.32 4.45
C PRO A 497 9.64 24.39 5.42
N GLY A 498 10.38 25.48 5.60
CA GLY A 498 9.97 26.59 6.48
C GLY A 498 8.72 27.31 5.96
N SER A 499 8.71 27.68 4.67
CA SER A 499 7.54 28.31 4.05
C SER A 499 6.35 27.36 3.97
N TRP A 500 6.59 26.08 3.68
CA TRP A 500 5.53 25.06 3.69
C TRP A 500 4.89 24.95 5.08
N HIS A 501 5.71 24.88 6.13
CA HIS A 501 5.24 24.79 7.51
C HIS A 501 4.43 26.01 7.93
N GLU A 502 4.87 27.22 7.58
CA GLU A 502 4.14 28.47 7.88
C GLU A 502 2.77 28.49 7.20
N LEU A 503 2.72 28.20 5.90
CA LEU A 503 1.49 28.14 5.12
C LEU A 503 0.51 27.10 5.68
N TYR A 504 0.98 25.87 5.90
CA TYR A 504 0.16 24.80 6.46
C TYR A 504 -0.35 25.18 7.85
N SER A 505 0.52 25.64 8.76
CA SER A 505 0.12 25.95 10.14
C SER A 505 -0.88 27.10 10.23
N SER A 506 -0.87 28.03 9.27
CA SER A 506 -1.79 29.16 9.22
C SER A 506 -3.20 28.80 8.73
N SER A 507 -3.36 27.67 8.02
CA SER A 507 -4.57 27.34 7.27
C SER A 507 -5.11 25.93 7.54
N ALA A 508 -4.32 25.06 8.16
CA ALA A 508 -4.69 23.68 8.42
C ALA A 508 -5.83 23.56 9.42
N SER A 509 -6.74 22.63 9.16
CA SER A 509 -7.84 22.27 10.05
C SER A 509 -7.78 20.79 10.43
N GLU A 510 -8.15 20.49 11.66
CA GLU A 510 -8.33 19.11 12.13
C GLU A 510 -9.79 18.69 12.00
N ALA A 511 -10.01 17.39 11.78
CA ALA A 511 -11.35 16.81 11.75
C ALA A 511 -11.61 16.00 13.02
N VAL A 512 -12.74 16.24 13.68
CA VAL A 512 -13.11 15.61 14.95
C VAL A 512 -14.42 14.83 14.79
N PHE A 513 -14.42 13.57 15.22
CA PHE A 513 -15.53 12.64 15.07
C PHE A 513 -15.85 11.95 16.39
N GLU A 514 -16.92 12.37 17.05
CA GLU A 514 -17.45 11.72 18.26
C GLU A 514 -18.31 10.51 17.89
N LEU A 515 -18.21 9.41 18.64
CA LEU A 515 -18.96 8.17 18.39
C LEU A 515 -19.80 7.76 19.61
N GLY A 516 -21.01 7.30 19.36
CA GLY A 516 -21.89 6.71 20.37
C GLY A 516 -21.54 5.27 20.77
N PRO A 517 -22.34 4.66 21.67
CA PRO A 517 -22.07 3.33 22.25
C PRO A 517 -22.19 2.14 21.29
N ASP A 518 -22.79 2.35 20.11
CA ASP A 518 -22.92 1.33 19.06
C ASP A 518 -22.54 1.86 17.68
N GLU A 519 -21.58 2.79 17.66
CA GLU A 519 -21.18 3.48 16.45
C GLU A 519 -19.70 3.31 16.15
N PHE A 520 -19.40 3.30 14.84
CA PHE A 520 -18.06 3.09 14.31
C PHE A 520 -17.75 4.18 13.29
N LEU A 521 -16.49 4.62 13.26
CA LEU A 521 -15.97 5.46 12.18
C LEU A 521 -15.28 4.58 11.14
N MET A 522 -15.72 4.70 9.89
CA MET A 522 -15.24 3.92 8.76
C MET A 522 -14.52 4.84 7.78
N LEU A 523 -13.23 4.62 7.53
CA LEU A 523 -12.40 5.42 6.62
C LEU A 523 -11.84 4.55 5.48
N GLY A 524 -11.67 5.15 4.31
CA GLY A 524 -11.01 4.49 3.18
C GLY A 524 -9.51 4.74 3.18
N ASP A 525 -8.75 3.76 2.75
CA ASP A 525 -7.29 3.88 2.64
C ASP A 525 -6.87 4.84 1.51
N ASN A 526 -7.74 5.06 0.52
CA ASN A 526 -7.57 6.07 -0.51
C ASN A 526 -8.23 7.39 -0.09
N SER A 527 -7.64 8.03 0.93
CA SER A 527 -8.21 9.17 1.64
C SER A 527 -8.89 10.23 0.74
N PRO A 528 -8.23 10.82 -0.27
CA PRO A 528 -8.81 11.92 -1.06
C PRO A 528 -9.87 11.50 -2.10
N LYS A 529 -9.96 10.20 -2.42
CA LYS A 529 -10.97 9.65 -3.33
C LYS A 529 -11.89 8.66 -2.62
N SER A 530 -12.03 8.78 -1.30
CA SER A 530 -12.88 7.92 -0.48
C SER A 530 -14.13 8.64 0.00
N LYS A 531 -15.30 8.23 -0.53
CA LYS A 531 -16.62 8.64 -0.02
C LYS A 531 -16.95 7.92 1.29
N ASP A 532 -16.20 8.20 2.35
CA ASP A 532 -16.33 7.58 3.67
C ASP A 532 -16.94 8.51 4.72
N GLY A 533 -16.92 8.10 6.00
CA GLY A 533 -17.60 8.78 7.09
C GLY A 533 -17.30 10.28 7.19
N ARG A 534 -16.12 10.72 6.74
CA ARG A 534 -15.73 12.14 6.70
C ARG A 534 -16.63 12.97 5.79
N LEU A 535 -17.02 12.39 4.66
CA LEU A 535 -17.63 13.09 3.52
C LEU A 535 -19.13 12.82 3.33
N TRP A 536 -19.77 12.05 4.20
CA TRP A 536 -21.21 11.77 4.06
C TRP A 536 -22.08 13.00 4.37
N GLY A 537 -23.22 13.11 3.70
CA GLY A 537 -24.26 14.07 4.06
C GLY A 537 -24.96 13.69 5.37
N ASN A 538 -26.11 14.32 5.63
CA ASN A 538 -26.97 13.91 6.73
C ASN A 538 -28.45 13.85 6.31
N ALA A 539 -28.72 13.28 5.14
CA ALA A 539 -30.09 13.22 4.59
C ALA A 539 -31.05 12.42 5.50
N ARG A 540 -30.49 11.49 6.28
CA ARG A 540 -31.21 10.66 7.26
C ARG A 540 -31.52 11.35 8.60
N GLY A 541 -31.00 12.56 8.85
CA GLY A 541 -31.19 13.27 10.12
C GLY A 541 -30.57 12.56 11.33
N ALA A 542 -29.44 11.88 11.16
CA ALA A 542 -28.74 11.22 12.26
C ALA A 542 -28.04 12.26 13.16
N ALA A 543 -27.94 11.96 14.46
CA ALA A 543 -27.21 12.80 15.40
C ALA A 543 -25.71 12.92 15.03
N ARG A 544 -25.12 11.85 14.49
CA ARG A 544 -23.73 11.78 14.05
C ARG A 544 -23.67 11.23 12.63
N ARG A 545 -23.54 12.12 11.65
CA ARG A 545 -23.64 11.79 10.23
C ARG A 545 -22.57 10.79 9.76
N HIS A 546 -21.37 10.90 10.32
CA HIS A 546 -20.17 10.10 10.00
C HIS A 546 -20.21 8.67 10.53
N ALA A 547 -21.10 8.41 11.50
CA ALA A 547 -21.14 7.16 12.22
C ALA A 547 -21.88 6.06 11.46
N VAL A 548 -21.30 4.86 11.50
CA VAL A 548 -21.94 3.61 11.07
C VAL A 548 -22.46 2.89 12.32
N PRO A 549 -23.78 2.64 12.43
CA PRO A 549 -24.32 1.89 13.56
C PRO A 549 -23.93 0.41 13.45
N ARG A 550 -23.78 -0.27 14.59
CA ARG A 550 -23.49 -1.71 14.66
C ARG A 550 -24.41 -2.56 13.80
N SER A 551 -25.71 -2.23 13.76
CA SER A 551 -26.71 -2.94 12.98
C SER A 551 -26.52 -2.85 11.46
N ALA A 552 -25.69 -1.93 10.97
CA ALA A 552 -25.35 -1.82 9.57
C ALA A 552 -24.12 -2.67 9.18
N LEU A 553 -23.36 -3.21 10.14
CA LEU A 553 -22.21 -4.06 9.85
C LEU A 553 -22.67 -5.37 9.20
N VAL A 554 -22.00 -5.78 8.12
CA VAL A 554 -22.31 -7.02 7.39
C VAL A 554 -21.26 -8.09 7.70
N GLY A 555 -19.98 -7.75 7.67
CA GLY A 555 -18.92 -8.72 7.96
C GLY A 555 -17.50 -8.23 7.65
N LYS A 556 -16.51 -9.03 8.04
CA LYS A 556 -15.08 -8.73 7.85
C LYS A 556 -14.54 -9.38 6.57
N ALA A 557 -13.88 -8.59 5.72
CA ALA A 557 -13.17 -9.11 4.56
C ALA A 557 -11.93 -9.93 4.99
N PHE A 558 -11.75 -11.13 4.43
CA PHE A 558 -10.64 -12.01 4.85
C PHE A 558 -9.87 -12.66 3.70
N TYR A 559 -10.40 -12.58 2.47
CA TYR A 559 -9.80 -13.20 1.29
C TYR A 559 -10.09 -12.42 0.02
N ILE A 560 -9.09 -12.31 -0.88
CA ILE A 560 -9.21 -11.70 -2.20
C ILE A 560 -9.02 -12.81 -3.23
N TYR A 561 -10.08 -13.27 -3.88
CA TYR A 561 -10.02 -14.52 -4.65
C TYR A 561 -9.84 -14.34 -6.16
N TRP A 562 -9.95 -13.11 -6.69
CA TRP A 562 -9.85 -12.89 -8.13
C TRP A 562 -9.82 -11.42 -8.55
N PRO A 563 -8.75 -10.97 -9.21
CA PRO A 563 -8.74 -9.97 -10.25
C PRO A 563 -8.22 -10.63 -11.53
N HIS A 564 -9.08 -10.50 -12.53
CA HIS A 564 -8.67 -10.26 -13.90
C HIS A 564 -7.59 -11.19 -14.49
N GLY A 565 -7.93 -12.46 -14.65
CA GLY A 565 -7.33 -13.24 -15.73
C GLY A 565 -7.80 -12.67 -17.08
N GLN A 566 -6.86 -12.33 -17.96
CA GLN A 566 -7.13 -12.38 -19.40
C GLN A 566 -7.56 -13.81 -19.76
N PRO A 567 -8.45 -14.02 -20.75
CA PRO A 567 -8.82 -15.38 -21.15
C PRO A 567 -7.58 -16.16 -21.58
N PHE A 568 -7.28 -17.26 -20.90
CA PHE A 568 -6.14 -18.16 -21.13
C PHE A 568 -6.30 -19.04 -22.39
N LEU A 569 -7.38 -18.83 -23.14
CA LEU A 569 -7.73 -19.60 -24.35
C LEU A 569 -7.35 -18.77 -25.59
N ASN A 570 -6.96 -19.45 -26.67
CA ASN A 570 -6.52 -18.85 -27.94
C ASN A 570 -5.18 -18.08 -27.85
N ASN A 571 -4.14 -18.67 -27.25
CA ASN A 571 -2.76 -18.09 -27.20
C ASN A 571 -2.68 -16.65 -26.65
N GLY A 572 -3.57 -16.25 -25.74
CA GLY A 572 -3.60 -14.89 -25.17
C GLY A 572 -4.37 -13.86 -26.00
N HIS A 573 -4.95 -14.26 -27.14
CA HIS A 573 -5.80 -13.39 -27.97
C HIS A 573 -7.25 -13.26 -27.45
N GLY A 574 -7.61 -14.03 -26.41
CA GLY A 574 -8.98 -14.06 -25.91
C GLY A 574 -9.99 -14.61 -26.92
N TYR A 575 -11.28 -14.42 -26.63
CA TYR A 575 -12.34 -14.78 -27.56
C TYR A 575 -12.48 -13.70 -28.62
N PRO A 576 -12.56 -14.05 -29.92
CA PRO A 576 -13.04 -13.10 -30.92
C PRO A 576 -14.47 -12.70 -30.56
N ASP A 577 -14.73 -11.39 -30.48
CA ASP A 577 -16.09 -10.81 -30.44
C ASP A 577 -16.69 -10.84 -31.86
N ASP A 578 -16.69 -12.02 -32.48
CA ASP A 578 -17.45 -12.21 -33.70
C ASP A 578 -18.95 -12.31 -33.38
N LYS A 579 -19.79 -11.81 -34.29
CA LYS A 579 -21.24 -11.73 -34.09
C LYS A 579 -21.91 -13.10 -33.92
N ASP A 580 -21.20 -14.19 -34.26
CA ASP A 580 -21.71 -15.55 -34.28
C ASP A 580 -21.23 -16.44 -33.12
N SER A 581 -20.35 -15.94 -32.25
CA SER A 581 -19.84 -16.66 -31.08
C SER A 581 -20.97 -17.10 -30.14
N LEU A 582 -20.97 -18.41 -29.84
CA LEU A 582 -21.87 -19.07 -28.89
C LEU A 582 -21.89 -18.37 -27.50
N MET A 583 -20.79 -17.70 -27.13
CA MET A 583 -20.60 -17.00 -25.86
C MET A 583 -21.41 -15.69 -25.76
N ARG A 584 -21.64 -14.97 -26.87
CA ARG A 584 -22.49 -13.76 -26.89
C ARG A 584 -23.97 -14.10 -26.68
N ARG A 585 -24.37 -15.34 -27.04
CA ARG A 585 -25.73 -15.86 -26.85
C ARG A 585 -26.01 -16.31 -25.41
N LEU A 586 -24.99 -16.41 -24.56
CA LEU A 586 -25.12 -16.78 -23.15
C LEU A 586 -24.93 -15.53 -22.25
N PRO A 587 -25.98 -15.02 -21.57
CA PRO A 587 -25.96 -13.78 -20.80
C PRO A 587 -24.90 -13.72 -19.68
N ILE A 588 -24.39 -14.88 -19.25
CA ILE A 588 -23.44 -14.97 -18.15
C ILE A 588 -22.04 -14.48 -18.55
N PHE A 589 -21.66 -14.56 -19.84
CA PHE A 589 -20.29 -14.31 -20.31
C PHE A 589 -20.05 -12.86 -20.75
N ASN A 590 -21.08 -12.14 -21.22
CA ASN A 590 -21.05 -10.67 -21.40
C ASN A 590 -20.74 -9.91 -20.10
N ARG A 591 -20.85 -10.60 -18.95
CA ARG A 591 -20.58 -10.06 -17.62
C ARG A 591 -19.10 -10.11 -17.22
N TRP A 592 -18.24 -10.82 -17.95
CA TRP A 592 -16.85 -11.09 -17.54
C TRP A 592 -15.79 -10.25 -18.27
N PHE A 593 -16.03 -9.88 -19.52
CA PHE A 593 -15.06 -9.15 -20.36
C PHE A 593 -15.71 -7.85 -20.86
N TYR A 594 -15.04 -6.71 -20.64
CA TYR A 594 -15.48 -5.40 -21.13
C TYR A 594 -14.52 -4.94 -22.24
N HIS A 595 -14.53 -5.67 -23.35
CA HIS A 595 -13.96 -5.21 -24.61
C HIS A 595 -15.00 -5.47 -25.70
N ALA A 596 -15.95 -4.54 -25.82
CA ALA A 596 -16.74 -4.42 -27.04
C ALA A 596 -16.22 -3.16 -27.73
N THR A 597 -15.39 -3.36 -28.73
CA THR A 597 -14.99 -2.30 -29.63
C THR A 597 -15.95 -2.31 -30.83
N ILE A 598 -16.34 -1.14 -31.35
CA ILE A 598 -17.39 -0.96 -32.38
C ILE A 598 -16.74 -0.52 -33.70
N GLU A 599 -17.06 -1.20 -34.82
CA GLU A 599 -16.44 -1.02 -36.14
C GLU A 599 -16.82 0.35 -36.73
N ASN A 600 -15.80 1.09 -37.21
CA ASN A 600 -15.70 2.52 -37.55
C ASN A 600 -14.99 3.44 -36.51
N ASP A 601 -14.54 2.89 -35.38
CA ASP A 601 -13.62 3.48 -34.39
C ASP A 601 -13.06 2.34 -33.52
N GLN A 602 -12.52 1.30 -34.18
CA GLN A 602 -12.04 0.06 -33.55
C GLN A 602 -10.55 0.17 -33.21
N PRO A 603 -10.16 -0.17 -31.97
CA PRO A 603 -8.88 -0.79 -31.73
C PRO A 603 -8.85 -2.11 -32.52
N THR A 604 -7.98 -2.19 -33.51
CA THR A 604 -7.44 -3.49 -33.92
C THR A 604 -6.88 -4.16 -32.67
N ILE A 605 -7.16 -5.45 -32.48
CA ILE A 605 -6.42 -6.29 -31.52
C ILE A 605 -4.99 -6.40 -32.06
N SER A 606 -4.21 -5.34 -31.89
CA SER A 606 -2.78 -5.30 -32.19
C SER A 606 -2.07 -5.61 -30.89
N ASP A 607 -1.50 -6.81 -30.84
CA ASP A 607 -0.54 -7.29 -29.85
C ASP A 607 -0.96 -7.10 -28.38
N TYR A 608 -1.91 -7.93 -27.95
CA TYR A 608 -2.11 -8.17 -26.52
C TYR A 608 -0.77 -8.56 -25.88
N PRO A 609 -0.41 -7.98 -24.72
CA PRO A 609 0.77 -8.42 -23.99
C PRO A 609 0.67 -9.93 -23.73
N GLN A 610 1.76 -10.63 -24.03
CA GLN A 610 1.92 -12.05 -23.71
C GLN A 610 1.62 -12.25 -22.22
N PHE A 611 0.53 -12.98 -21.92
CA PHE A 611 0.22 -13.55 -20.61
C PHE A 611 0.63 -12.69 -19.39
N ARG A 612 -0.28 -11.83 -18.91
CA ARG A 612 -0.26 -11.44 -17.49
C ARG A 612 -1.18 -12.37 -16.72
N VAL A 613 -0.60 -13.39 -16.09
CA VAL A 613 -1.28 -14.07 -14.98
C VAL A 613 -0.99 -13.25 -13.75
N PRO A 614 -1.92 -12.45 -13.21
CA PRO A 614 -1.74 -12.02 -11.85
C PRO A 614 -1.73 -13.30 -11.00
N PHE A 615 -0.60 -13.61 -10.36
CA PHE A 615 -0.51 -14.79 -9.50
C PHE A 615 -1.54 -14.65 -8.38
N TYR A 616 -2.60 -15.46 -8.46
CA TYR A 616 -3.60 -15.57 -7.41
C TYR A 616 -3.36 -16.84 -6.64
N PRO A 617 -3.35 -16.76 -5.31
CA PRO A 617 -3.64 -15.58 -4.46
C PRO A 617 -2.55 -14.49 -4.43
N GLN A 618 -2.94 -13.20 -4.54
CA GLN A 618 -2.05 -12.05 -4.25
C GLN A 618 -1.83 -11.92 -2.73
N PHE A 619 -0.99 -12.80 -2.18
CA PHE A 619 -0.75 -12.92 -0.75
C PHE A 619 -0.35 -11.59 -0.09
N ARG A 620 0.39 -10.73 -0.79
CA ARG A 620 0.78 -9.40 -0.27
C ARG A 620 -0.43 -8.50 0.00
N ARG A 621 -1.41 -8.45 -0.91
CA ARG A 621 -2.65 -7.67 -0.69
C ARG A 621 -3.60 -8.35 0.30
N MET A 622 -3.59 -9.69 0.38
CA MET A 622 -4.34 -10.40 1.42
C MET A 622 -3.89 -10.02 2.84
N LYS A 623 -2.59 -9.76 3.03
CA LYS A 623 -2.07 -9.25 4.31
C LYS A 623 -2.61 -7.86 4.67
N ARG A 624 -3.05 -7.04 3.70
CA ARG A 624 -3.58 -5.69 3.93
C ARG A 624 -5.02 -5.67 4.47
N ILE A 625 -5.80 -6.71 4.17
CA ILE A 625 -7.19 -6.85 4.63
C ILE A 625 -7.34 -7.67 5.92
N ARG A 626 -6.36 -8.55 6.21
CA ARG A 626 -6.32 -9.32 7.46
C ARG A 626 -5.91 -8.42 8.62
#